data_AF-A0AAE8U5X6-F1
#
_entry.id   AF-A0AAE8U5X6-F1
#
_cell.length_a   1.000
_cell.length_b   1.000
_cell.length_c   1.000
_cell.angle_alpha   90.00
_cell.angle_beta   90.00
_cell.angle_gamma   90.00
#
_symmetry.space_group_name_H-M   'P 1'
#
loop_
_entity.id
_entity.type
_entity.pdbx_description
1 polymer ?
#
loop_
_entity_poly.entity_id
_entity_poly.type
_entity_poly.pdbx_seq_one_letter_code
_entity_poly.pdbx_strand_id
1 'polypeptide(L)'
;MTLKDKLLKESRNTIEDYALRFACNIEPKLAEEARNGRTECLIGINNEHKHILTSSLFISAVNELLEGVKVEVIQISTSTLFPSIKKDVLQVSWGDLSD
;
A
#
# COMPACT_ATOMS: atom_id res chain seq x y z
N MET A 1 2.66 6.38 32.25
CA MET A 1 2.34 6.37 30.82
C MET A 1 2.16 7.83 30.38
N THR A 2 3.00 8.34 29.48
CA THR A 2 2.99 9.75 29.09
C THR A 2 1.94 10.02 28.00
N LEU A 3 1.59 11.29 27.79
CA LEU A 3 0.66 11.72 26.73
C LEU A 3 1.21 11.34 25.33
N LYS A 4 2.54 11.37 25.19
CA LYS A 4 3.27 10.89 24.00
C LYS A 4 3.07 9.39 23.77
N ASP A 5 3.14 8.56 24.82
CA ASP A 5 2.91 7.11 24.70
C ASP A 5 1.48 6.78 24.27
N LYS A 6 0.49 7.54 24.77
CA LYS A 6 -0.92 7.36 24.38
C LYS A 6 -1.14 7.74 22.91
N LEU A 7 -0.64 8.90 22.48
CA LEU A 7 -0.74 9.35 21.09
C LEU A 7 -0.04 8.40 20.10
N LEU A 8 1.13 7.87 20.46
CA LEU A 8 1.83 6.87 19.65
C LEU A 8 1.04 5.57 19.53
N LYS A 9 0.40 5.12 20.62
CA LYS A 9 -0.43 3.91 20.62
C LYS A 9 -1.70 4.09 19.80
N GLU A 10 -2.40 5.21 19.95
CA GLU A 10 -3.58 5.52 19.14
C GLU A 10 -3.24 5.64 17.66
N SER A 11 -2.14 6.32 17.32
CA SER A 11 -1.68 6.44 15.93
C SER A 11 -1.36 5.08 15.31
N ARG A 12 -0.68 4.18 16.04
CA ARG A 12 -0.44 2.80 15.57
C ARG A 12 -1.73 2.04 15.32
N ASN A 13 -2.67 2.07 16.27
CA ASN A 13 -3.96 1.41 16.11
C ASN A 13 -4.73 1.95 14.88
N THR A 14 -4.66 3.27 14.61
CA THR A 14 -5.28 3.85 13.41
C THR A 14 -4.61 3.38 12.12
N ILE A 15 -3.28 3.30 12.09
CA ILE A 15 -2.53 2.82 10.92
C ILE A 15 -2.85 1.34 10.64
N GLU A 16 -2.90 0.52 11.69
CA GLU A 16 -3.24 -0.90 11.61
C GLU A 16 -4.70 -1.13 11.17
N ASP A 17 -5.66 -0.38 11.71
CA ASP A 17 -7.07 -0.41 11.25
C ASP A 17 -7.17 -0.05 9.76
N TYR A 18 -6.42 0.96 9.32
CA TYR A 18 -6.39 1.35 7.92
C TYR A 18 -5.73 0.29 7.03
N ALA A 19 -4.66 -0.36 7.50
CA ALA A 19 -4.00 -1.46 6.81
C ALA A 19 -4.94 -2.66 6.64
N LEU A 20 -5.69 -3.03 7.69
CA LEU A 20 -6.71 -4.07 7.63
C LEU A 20 -7.80 -3.77 6.60
N ARG A 21 -8.37 -2.57 6.64
CA ARG A 21 -9.38 -2.16 5.65
C ARG A 21 -8.84 -2.16 4.23
N PHE A 22 -7.59 -1.73 4.06
CA PHE A 22 -6.92 -1.75 2.77
C PHE A 22 -6.74 -3.17 2.26
N ALA A 23 -6.23 -4.08 3.10
CA ALA A 23 -6.05 -5.49 2.78
C ALA A 23 -7.37 -6.14 2.32
N CYS A 24 -8.43 -6.03 3.13
CA CYS A 24 -9.73 -6.60 2.77
C CYS A 24 -10.34 -6.02 1.47
N ASN A 25 -10.06 -4.75 1.18
CA ASN A 25 -10.57 -4.11 -0.03
C ASN A 25 -9.74 -4.46 -1.28
N ILE A 26 -8.44 -4.76 -1.10
CA ILE A 26 -7.54 -5.04 -2.22
C ILE A 26 -7.54 -6.50 -2.63
N GLU A 27 -7.71 -7.44 -1.70
CA GLU A 27 -7.80 -8.89 -1.98
C GLU A 27 -8.68 -9.25 -3.18
N PRO A 28 -9.94 -8.79 -3.31
CA PRO A 28 -10.77 -9.12 -4.46
C PRO A 28 -10.20 -8.58 -5.78
N LYS A 29 -9.55 -7.41 -5.75
CA LYS A 29 -8.88 -6.83 -6.93
C LYS A 29 -7.63 -7.62 -7.30
N LEU A 30 -6.83 -8.04 -6.32
CA LEU A 30 -5.68 -8.90 -6.57
C LEU A 30 -6.11 -10.23 -7.19
N ALA A 31 -7.19 -10.83 -6.68
CA ALA A 31 -7.75 -12.05 -7.24
C ALA A 31 -8.26 -11.86 -8.68
N GLU A 32 -8.88 -10.72 -9.00
CA GLU A 32 -9.31 -10.38 -10.35
C GLU A 32 -8.12 -10.18 -11.30
N GLU A 33 -7.11 -9.40 -10.90
CA GLU A 33 -5.91 -9.18 -11.69
C GLU A 33 -5.12 -10.48 -11.91
N ALA A 34 -5.06 -11.36 -10.90
CA ALA A 34 -4.45 -12.68 -11.01
C ALA A 34 -5.18 -13.57 -12.02
N ARG A 35 -6.52 -13.55 -12.05
CA ARG A 35 -7.32 -14.26 -13.07
C ARG A 35 -7.07 -13.72 -14.47
N ASN A 36 -6.73 -12.43 -14.58
CA ASN A 36 -6.33 -11.79 -15.84
C ASN A 36 -4.87 -12.08 -16.22
N GLY A 37 -4.16 -12.93 -15.47
CA GLY A 37 -2.78 -13.32 -15.74
C GLY A 37 -1.75 -12.27 -15.33
N ARG A 38 -2.12 -11.27 -14.53
CA ARG A 38 -1.18 -10.26 -14.00
C ARG A 38 -0.64 -10.70 -12.65
N THR A 39 0.58 -10.26 -12.38
CA THR A 39 1.31 -10.49 -11.12
C THR A 39 1.52 -9.20 -10.33
N GLU A 40 0.97 -8.09 -10.81
CA GLU A 40 1.05 -6.79 -10.14
C GLU A 40 -0.20 -5.93 -10.35
N CYS A 41 -0.44 -5.03 -9.41
CA CYS A 41 -1.50 -4.03 -9.42
C CYS A 41 -0.96 -2.70 -8.89
N LEU A 42 -1.27 -1.61 -9.61
CA LEU A 42 -0.91 -0.26 -9.21
C LEU A 42 -2.12 0.47 -8.62
N ILE A 43 -1.98 0.94 -7.38
CA ILE A 43 -3.03 1.62 -6.64
C ILE A 43 -2.63 3.08 -6.45
N GLY A 44 -3.42 3.99 -7.01
CA GLY A 44 -3.17 5.41 -6.89
C GLY A 44 -3.30 5.89 -5.44
N ILE A 45 -2.25 6.53 -4.91
CA ILE A 45 -2.31 7.26 -3.64
C ILE A 45 -2.91 8.64 -3.92
N ASN A 46 -4.23 8.70 -4.08
CA ASN A 46 -4.98 9.94 -4.25
C ASN A 46 -5.77 10.23 -2.97
N ASN A 47 -5.11 10.64 -1.89
CA ASN A 47 -5.86 11.14 -0.72
C ASN A 47 -5.03 11.91 0.31
N GLU A 48 -5.76 12.62 1.16
CA GLU A 48 -5.32 13.30 2.40
C GLU A 48 -4.48 12.41 3.35
N HIS A 49 -4.63 11.10 3.24
CA HIS A 49 -3.91 10.09 4.02
C HIS A 49 -2.62 9.56 3.37
N LYS A 50 -2.06 10.28 2.37
CA LYS A 50 -0.79 9.90 1.72
C LYS A 50 0.30 9.53 2.72
N HIS A 51 0.45 10.32 3.79
CA HIS A 51 1.45 10.11 4.83
C HIS A 51 1.30 8.77 5.58
N ILE A 52 0.07 8.26 5.70
CA ILE A 52 -0.22 6.94 6.31
C ILE A 52 0.14 5.84 5.32
N LEU A 53 -0.34 5.96 4.08
CA LEU A 53 -0.14 4.97 3.00
C LEU A 53 1.33 4.80 2.61
N THR A 54 2.15 5.86 2.76
CA THR A 54 3.59 5.80 2.53
C THR A 54 4.40 5.47 3.78
N SER A 55 3.75 5.26 4.93
CA SER A 55 4.47 4.95 6.17
C SER A 55 4.99 3.52 6.15
N SER A 56 6.20 3.32 6.70
CA SER A 56 6.79 1.98 6.82
C SER A 56 5.94 1.04 7.67
N LEU A 57 5.25 1.56 8.69
CA LEU A 57 4.33 0.79 9.54
C LEU A 57 3.15 0.27 8.75
N PHE A 58 2.53 1.11 7.92
CA PHE A 58 1.44 0.68 7.05
C PHE A 58 1.91 -0.39 6.06
N ILE A 59 3.01 -0.16 5.35
CA ILE A 59 3.54 -1.11 4.37
C ILE A 59 3.90 -2.44 5.02
N SER A 60 4.53 -2.42 6.19
CA SER A 60 4.87 -3.64 6.93
C SER A 60 3.60 -4.38 7.35
N ALA A 61 2.62 -3.68 7.93
CA ALA A 61 1.35 -4.29 8.33
C ALA A 61 0.61 -4.91 7.14
N VAL A 62 0.57 -4.24 5.98
CA VAL A 62 -0.08 -4.81 4.79
C VAL A 62 0.65 -6.04 4.26
N ASN A 63 1.99 -6.02 4.23
CA ASN A 63 2.79 -7.19 3.84
C ASN A 63 2.63 -8.37 4.81
N GLU A 64 2.45 -8.10 6.10
CA GLU A 64 2.17 -9.13 7.11
C GLU A 64 0.74 -9.68 6.98
N LEU A 65 -0.24 -8.84 6.61
CA LEU A 65 -1.63 -9.24 6.44
C LEU A 65 -1.88 -10.00 5.13
N LEU A 66 -1.14 -9.69 4.07
CA LEU A 66 -1.25 -10.30 2.75
C LEU A 66 -0.05 -11.20 2.48
N GLU A 67 -0.05 -12.41 3.05
CA GLU A 67 1.03 -13.38 2.83
C GLU A 67 1.24 -13.68 1.34
N GLY A 68 2.50 -13.63 0.89
CA GLY A 68 2.87 -13.85 -0.52
C GLY A 68 2.65 -12.63 -1.43
N VAL A 69 2.27 -11.49 -0.86
CA VAL A 69 2.13 -10.21 -1.57
C VAL A 69 3.21 -9.25 -1.08
N LYS A 70 3.84 -8.55 -2.02
CA LYS A 70 4.81 -7.49 -1.78
C LYS A 70 4.22 -6.14 -2.16
N VAL A 71 4.09 -5.27 -1.17
CA VAL A 71 3.62 -3.89 -1.29
C VAL A 71 4.78 -2.93 -1.14
N GLU A 72 4.92 -2.02 -2.10
CA GLU A 72 5.92 -0.95 -2.09
C GLU A 72 5.38 0.36 -2.66
N VAL A 73 5.99 1.48 -2.29
CA VAL A 73 5.62 2.80 -2.81
C VAL A 73 6.57 3.14 -3.95
N ILE A 74 6.02 3.34 -5.15
CA ILE A 74 6.78 3.76 -6.32
C ILE A 74 6.29 5.11 -6.84
N GLN A 75 7.13 5.81 -7.58
CA GLN A 75 6.77 7.06 -8.25
C GLN A 75 6.61 6.82 -9.75
N ILE A 76 5.41 7.08 -10.25
CA ILE A 76 5.13 7.02 -11.70
C ILE A 76 4.91 8.43 -12.25
N SER A 77 5.37 8.67 -13.47
CA SER A 77 5.09 9.91 -14.18
C SER A 77 3.62 9.94 -14.62
N THR A 78 2.89 11.01 -14.31
CA THR A 78 1.46 11.10 -14.62
C THR A 78 1.18 11.36 -16.10
N SER A 79 2.17 11.83 -16.85
CA SER A 79 2.05 12.10 -18.28
C SER A 79 3.40 12.00 -18.97
N THR A 80 3.39 11.44 -20.19
CA THR A 80 4.54 11.46 -21.12
C THR A 80 4.92 12.88 -21.53
N LEU A 81 3.96 13.81 -21.51
CA LEU A 81 4.17 15.22 -21.86
C LEU A 81 4.73 16.04 -20.69
N PHE A 82 4.53 15.59 -19.45
CA PHE A 82 5.02 16.27 -18.24
C PHE A 82 5.71 15.26 -17.31
N PRO A 83 6.88 14.72 -17.70
CA PRO A 83 7.59 13.70 -16.93
C PRO A 83 8.01 14.18 -15.53
N SER A 84 8.11 15.50 -15.33
CA SER A 84 8.40 16.15 -14.05
C SER A 84 7.29 16.00 -13.02
N ILE A 85 6.04 15.75 -13.44
CA ILE A 85 4.91 15.52 -12.53
C ILE A 85 4.91 14.03 -12.17
N LYS A 86 5.47 13.73 -11.00
CA LYS A 86 5.48 12.39 -10.42
C LYS A 86 4.34 12.24 -9.43
N LYS A 87 3.75 11.05 -9.40
CA LYS A 87 2.75 10.66 -8.42
C LYS A 87 3.19 9.38 -7.73
N ASP A 88 3.10 9.38 -6.41
CA ASP A 88 3.32 8.18 -5.62
C ASP A 88 2.12 7.24 -5.78
N VAL A 89 2.42 5.97 -6.03
CA VAL A 89 1.44 4.88 -6.13
C VAL A 89 1.92 3.70 -5.29
N LEU A 90 0.98 2.94 -4.76
CA LEU A 90 1.28 1.66 -4.13
C LEU A 90 1.32 0.59 -5.21
N GLN A 91 2.49 0.00 -5.41
CA GLN A 91 2.65 -1.20 -6.21
C GLN A 91 2.42 -2.40 -5.31
N VAL A 92 1.49 -3.25 -5.69
CA VAL A 92 1.19 -4.51 -5.02
C VAL A 92 1.52 -5.61 -6.01
N SER A 93 2.49 -6.45 -5.69
CA SER A 93 2.95 -7.54 -6.55
C SER A 93 2.81 -8.88 -5.82
N TRP A 94 2.48 -9.94 -6.55
CA TRP A 94 2.27 -11.27 -5.99
C TRP A 94 2.73 -12.35 -6.97
N GLY A 95 3.10 -13.49 -6.42
CA GLY A 95 3.75 -14.57 -7.16
C GLY A 95 5.27 -14.50 -7.06
N ASP A 96 5.89 -15.64 -7.33
CA ASP A 96 7.33 -15.81 -7.20
C ASP A 96 8.06 -14.93 -8.22
N LEU A 97 8.81 -13.94 -7.74
CA LEU A 97 9.82 -13.22 -8.54
C LEU A 97 11.11 -14.04 -8.66
N SER A 98 11.13 -15.28 -8.18
CA SER A 98 12.20 -16.24 -8.48
C SER A 98 11.86 -16.93 -9.80
N ASP A 99 12.48 -16.41 -10.85
CA ASP A 99 12.91 -17.21 -12.01
C ASP A 99 13.76 -18.41 -11.56
#